data_AF-N6ZWZ3-F1
#
_entry.id   AF-N6ZWZ3-F1
#
_cell.length_a   1.000
_cell.length_b   1.000
_cell.length_c   1.000
_cell.angle_alpha   90.00
_cell.angle_beta   90.00
_cell.angle_gamma   90.00
#
_symmetry.space_group_name_H-M   'P 1'
#
loop_
_entity.id
_entity.type
_entity.pdbx_description
1 polymer ?
#
loop_
_entity_poly.entity_id
_entity_poly.type
_entity_poly.pdbx_seq_one_letter_code
_entity_poly.pdbx_strand_id
1 'polypeptide(L)'
;MLVEADPDWKEGEVAMPAAPREAALRAIDIGTPSPNAFFVDEDSVGVGADGVVRYTLVVRTRGGAENVSFEGLRCATGERRIYASGRKDGTWAPLKNSAWQPIVDNGYNRPRAALAWEYFCDGPAAPRDREHALRLLRQKRDLDKPFGVHQ
;
A
#
# COMPACT_ATOMS: atom_id res chain seq x y z
N MET A 1 16.72 -16.92 4.91
CA MET A 1 16.69 -16.51 6.33
C MET A 1 15.26 -16.06 6.60
N LEU A 2 14.49 -16.83 7.35
CA LEU A 2 13.13 -16.46 7.74
C LEU A 2 13.28 -15.35 8.78
N VAL A 3 12.88 -14.12 8.44
CA VAL A 3 12.83 -13.03 9.41
C VAL A 3 11.63 -13.33 10.31
N GLU A 4 11.89 -13.80 11.52
CA GLU A 4 10.87 -13.89 12.56
C GLU A 4 10.41 -12.48 12.93
N ALA A 5 9.14 -12.32 13.28
CA ALA A 5 8.60 -11.04 13.70
C ALA A 5 9.31 -10.60 14.99
N ASP A 6 9.97 -9.43 14.95
CA ASP A 6 10.60 -8.83 16.13
C ASP A 6 9.54 -8.62 17.24
N PRO A 7 9.68 -9.28 18.40
CA PRO A 7 8.70 -9.21 19.49
C PRO A 7 8.66 -7.83 20.16
N ASP A 8 9.72 -7.02 20.01
CA ASP A 8 9.81 -5.67 20.56
C ASP A 8 9.38 -4.60 19.55
N TRP A 9 9.00 -5.02 18.33
CA TRP A 9 8.54 -4.11 17.30
C TRP A 9 7.32 -3.31 17.76
N LYS A 10 7.41 -2.00 17.58
CA LYS A 10 6.31 -1.07 17.79
C LYS A 10 6.09 -0.26 16.54
N GLU A 11 4.82 -0.12 16.19
CA GLU A 11 4.44 0.77 15.13
C GLU A 11 4.76 2.22 15.49
N GLY A 12 5.38 2.94 14.55
CA GLY A 12 5.67 4.36 14.68
C GLY A 12 4.41 5.22 14.67
N GLU A 13 4.58 6.50 15.03
CA GLU A 13 3.49 7.46 14.99
C GLU A 13 2.90 7.59 13.58
N VAL A 14 1.57 7.60 13.51
CA VAL A 14 0.81 7.66 12.26
C VAL A 14 0.20 9.04 12.10
N ALA A 15 0.78 9.86 11.22
CA ALA A 15 0.18 11.10 10.78
C ALA A 15 -0.72 10.86 9.56
N MET A 16 -1.92 11.43 9.58
CA MET A 16 -2.80 11.37 8.42
C MET A 16 -2.25 12.27 7.30
N PRO A 17 -2.16 11.80 6.06
CA PRO A 17 -1.68 12.62 4.95
C PRO A 17 -2.72 13.68 4.57
N ALA A 18 -2.34 14.62 3.71
CA ALA A 18 -3.29 15.47 3.04
C ALA A 18 -4.28 14.63 2.20
N ALA A 19 -5.44 15.20 1.88
CA ALA A 19 -6.36 14.56 0.95
C ALA A 19 -5.68 14.33 -0.42
N PRO A 20 -5.93 13.18 -1.07
CA PRO A 20 -5.31 12.86 -2.35
C PRO A 20 -5.70 13.88 -3.41
N ARG A 21 -4.75 14.21 -4.30
CA ARG A 21 -4.98 15.15 -5.41
C ARG A 21 -4.95 14.40 -6.73
N GLU A 22 -5.84 14.71 -7.66
CA GLU A 22 -5.88 14.03 -8.99
C GLU A 22 -4.50 13.98 -9.67
N ALA A 23 -3.73 15.06 -9.59
CA ALA A 23 -2.40 15.14 -10.22
C ALA A 23 -1.36 14.19 -9.60
N ALA A 24 -1.58 13.73 -8.37
CA ALA A 24 -0.70 12.80 -7.65
C ALA A 24 -1.21 11.35 -7.72
N LEU A 25 -2.39 11.10 -8.31
CA LEU A 25 -2.93 9.76 -8.44
C LEU A 25 -2.17 8.95 -9.50
N ARG A 26 -1.59 7.84 -9.04
CA ARG A 26 -0.95 6.83 -9.88
C ARG A 26 -1.87 5.63 -10.03
N ALA A 27 -2.33 5.38 -11.25
CA ALA A 27 -3.05 4.16 -11.56
C ALA A 27 -2.15 2.94 -11.29
N ILE A 28 -2.71 1.92 -10.64
CA ILE A 28 -2.05 0.63 -10.42
C ILE A 28 -2.80 -0.47 -11.16
N ASP A 29 -2.04 -1.38 -11.75
CA ASP A 29 -2.57 -2.64 -12.26
C ASP A 29 -2.56 -3.67 -11.14
N ILE A 30 -3.72 -4.31 -10.91
CA ILE A 30 -3.92 -5.36 -9.90
C ILE A 30 -3.77 -6.76 -10.50
N GLY A 31 -3.30 -6.91 -11.74
CA GLY A 31 -2.98 -8.19 -12.37
C GLY A 31 -4.18 -9.10 -12.67
N THR A 32 -5.40 -8.65 -12.39
CA THR A 32 -6.64 -9.37 -12.72
C THR A 32 -7.69 -8.41 -13.29
N PRO A 33 -8.58 -8.88 -14.17
CA PRO A 33 -9.68 -8.05 -14.67
C PRO A 33 -10.57 -7.55 -13.53
N SER A 34 -10.86 -6.24 -13.53
CA SER A 34 -11.76 -5.62 -12.56
C SER A 34 -12.55 -4.48 -13.21
N PRO A 35 -13.83 -4.29 -12.85
CA PRO A 35 -14.61 -3.13 -13.28
C PRO A 35 -14.24 -1.85 -12.53
N ASN A 36 -13.38 -1.93 -11.50
CA ASN A 36 -12.95 -0.79 -10.71
C ASN A 36 -11.56 -0.31 -11.17
N ALA A 37 -11.31 1.00 -11.03
CA ALA A 37 -10.00 1.59 -11.21
C ALA A 37 -9.35 1.83 -9.83
N PHE A 38 -8.05 1.56 -9.74
CA PHE A 38 -7.29 1.61 -8.49
C PHE A 38 -6.13 2.59 -8.65
N PHE A 39 -5.94 3.43 -7.64
CA PHE A 39 -4.90 4.44 -7.64
C PHE A 39 -4.22 4.51 -6.27
N VAL A 40 -2.93 4.81 -6.28
CA VAL A 40 -2.21 5.25 -5.09
C VAL A 40 -1.90 6.74 -5.24
N ASP A 41 -2.11 7.50 -4.17
CA ASP A 41 -1.69 8.90 -4.11
C ASP A 41 -0.19 8.99 -3.80
N GLU A 42 0.63 9.43 -4.76
CA GLU A 42 2.09 9.48 -4.60
C GLU A 42 2.56 10.43 -3.49
N ASP A 43 1.78 11.46 -3.16
CA ASP A 43 2.11 12.40 -2.09
C ASP A 43 1.98 11.76 -0.70
N SER A 44 1.01 10.86 -0.52
CA SER A 44 0.81 10.10 0.73
C SER A 44 1.86 9.01 0.99
N VAL A 45 2.62 8.60 -0.03
CA VAL A 45 3.56 7.47 0.08
C VAL A 45 4.71 7.83 1.04
N GLY A 46 4.90 7.01 2.06
CA GLY A 46 6.02 7.09 3.00
C GLY A 46 6.46 5.72 3.49
N VAL A 47 7.72 5.64 3.94
CA VAL A 47 8.26 4.46 4.64
C VAL A 47 8.70 4.92 6.03
N GLY A 48 8.09 4.35 7.06
CA GLY A 48 8.46 4.65 8.44
C GLY A 48 9.73 3.92 8.87
N ALA A 49 10.37 4.43 9.93
CA ALA A 49 11.50 3.74 10.58
C ALA A 49 11.10 2.37 11.16
N ASP A 50 9.81 2.13 11.34
CA ASP A 50 9.20 0.85 11.71
C ASP A 50 9.05 -0.13 10.54
N GLY A 51 9.50 0.24 9.34
CA GLY A 51 9.43 -0.58 8.13
C GLY A 51 8.05 -0.65 7.49
N VAL A 52 7.08 0.16 7.96
CA VAL A 52 5.73 0.20 7.38
C VAL A 52 5.69 1.14 6.19
N VAL A 53 5.20 0.64 5.06
CA VAL A 53 4.85 1.44 3.88
C VAL A 53 3.46 2.00 4.08
N ARG A 54 3.35 3.32 4.18
CA ARG A 54 2.08 4.04 4.37
C ARG A 54 1.68 4.73 3.08
N TYR A 55 0.42 4.63 2.70
CA TYR A 55 -0.10 5.22 1.46
C TYR A 55 -1.62 5.36 1.50
N THR A 56 -2.15 6.23 0.65
CA THR A 56 -3.58 6.38 0.38
C THR A 56 -3.96 5.59 -0.86
N LEU A 57 -4.91 4.68 -0.72
CA LEU A 57 -5.54 3.93 -1.80
C LEU A 57 -6.85 4.61 -2.19
N VAL A 58 -7.03 4.86 -3.49
CA VAL A 58 -8.27 5.36 -4.07
C VAL A 58 -8.84 4.30 -5.00
N VAL A 59 -10.10 3.91 -4.75
CA VAL A 59 -10.83 2.93 -5.56
C VAL A 59 -12.06 3.60 -6.16
N ARG A 60 -12.07 3.70 -7.50
CA ARG A 60 -13.21 4.22 -8.26
C ARG A 60 -13.99 3.08 -8.87
N THR A 61 -15.26 2.97 -8.52
CA THR A 61 -16.15 1.93 -9.06
C THR A 61 -16.81 2.38 -10.34
N ARG A 62 -17.21 1.42 -11.18
CA ARG A 62 -18.02 1.70 -12.38
C ARG A 62 -19.32 2.46 -12.07
N GLY A 63 -19.87 2.30 -10.87
CA GLY A 63 -21.08 3.00 -10.40
C GLY A 63 -20.84 4.44 -9.96
N GLY A 64 -19.62 4.98 -10.06
CA GLY A 64 -19.28 6.35 -9.69
C GLY A 64 -19.00 6.55 -8.19
N ALA A 65 -18.89 5.47 -7.41
CA ALA A 65 -18.44 5.58 -6.03
C ALA A 65 -16.91 5.67 -5.98
N GLU A 66 -16.40 6.55 -5.11
CA GLU A 66 -14.99 6.64 -4.79
C GLU A 66 -14.78 6.28 -3.32
N ASN A 67 -13.91 5.30 -3.08
CA ASN A 67 -13.51 4.88 -1.75
C ASN A 67 -12.05 5.28 -1.55
N VAL A 68 -11.78 6.04 -0.49
CA VAL A 68 -10.43 6.49 -0.14
C VAL A 68 -10.07 5.88 1.22
N SER A 69 -8.92 5.25 1.32
CA SER A 69 -8.39 4.70 2.58
C SER A 69 -6.92 5.05 2.76
N PHE A 70 -6.53 5.39 3.99
CA PHE A 70 -5.13 5.48 4.38
C PHE A 70 -4.71 4.17 5.04
N GLU A 71 -3.68 3.55 4.49
CA GLU A 71 -3.30 2.16 4.79
C GLU A 71 -1.81 2.03 5.08
N GLY A 72 -1.47 0.95 5.77
CA GLY A 72 -0.10 0.52 6.05
C GLY A 72 0.11 -0.90 5.57
N LEU A 73 1.27 -1.16 4.98
CA LEU A 73 1.78 -2.50 4.65
C LEU A 73 3.03 -2.78 5.47
N ARG A 74 3.03 -3.93 6.15
CA ARG A 74 4.17 -4.44 6.91
C ARG A 74 4.72 -5.65 6.16
N CYS A 75 5.69 -5.41 5.28
CA CYS A 75 6.27 -6.45 4.43
C CYS A 75 6.86 -7.61 5.26
N ALA A 76 7.52 -7.31 6.39
CA ALA A 76 8.17 -8.29 7.25
C ALA A 76 7.25 -9.42 7.72
N THR A 77 5.96 -9.12 7.92
CA THR A 77 4.96 -10.10 8.38
C THR A 77 3.85 -10.37 7.38
N GLY A 78 3.87 -9.73 6.20
CA GLY A 78 2.82 -9.89 5.20
C GLY A 78 1.45 -9.39 5.69
N GLU A 79 1.43 -8.31 6.47
CA GLU A 79 0.22 -7.75 7.05
C GLU A 79 -0.12 -6.38 6.48
N ARG A 80 -1.40 -6.05 6.52
CA ARG A 80 -1.92 -4.72 6.18
C ARG A 80 -2.76 -4.17 7.32
N ARG A 81 -2.81 -2.85 7.42
CA ARG A 81 -3.68 -2.12 8.35
C ARG A 81 -4.37 -0.99 7.61
N ILE A 82 -5.65 -0.75 7.90
CA ILE A 82 -6.38 0.41 7.40
C ILE A 82 -6.53 1.38 8.57
N TYR A 83 -5.95 2.57 8.46
CA TYR A 83 -5.95 3.57 9.54
C TYR A 83 -7.21 4.41 9.54
N ALA A 84 -7.62 4.89 8.36
CA ALA A 84 -8.73 5.79 8.20
C ALA A 84 -9.39 5.64 6.84
N SER A 85 -10.67 6.02 6.76
CA SER A 85 -11.38 6.28 5.52
C SER A 85 -11.42 7.76 5.23
N GLY A 86 -11.19 8.14 3.97
CA GLY A 86 -11.29 9.51 3.51
C GLY A 86 -12.75 9.90 3.25
N ARG A 87 -13.07 11.16 3.54
CA ARG A 87 -14.37 11.77 3.25
C ARG A 87 -14.29 12.69 2.04
N LYS A 88 -15.45 12.98 1.43
CA LYS A 88 -15.55 13.90 0.28
C LYS A 88 -15.08 15.33 0.57
N ASP A 89 -15.09 15.74 1.84
CA ASP A 89 -14.59 17.04 2.30
C ASP A 89 -13.05 17.06 2.49
N GLY A 90 -12.36 15.95 2.19
CA GLY A 90 -10.92 15.80 2.35
C GLY A 90 -10.47 15.45 3.78
N THR A 91 -11.41 15.31 4.72
CA THR A 91 -11.07 14.91 6.10
C THR A 91 -10.98 13.40 6.25
N TRP A 92 -10.27 12.96 7.30
CA TRP A 92 -10.12 11.54 7.64
C TRP A 92 -11.08 11.13 8.75
N ALA A 93 -11.71 9.97 8.58
CA ALA A 93 -12.42 9.26 9.63
C ALA A 93 -11.58 8.06 10.10
N PRO A 94 -10.95 8.11 11.28
CA PRO A 94 -10.20 6.97 11.81
C PRO A 94 -11.07 5.73 11.95
N LEU A 95 -10.52 4.56 11.60
CA LEU A 95 -11.21 3.30 11.83
C LEU A 95 -11.15 2.94 13.31
N LYS A 96 -12.33 2.71 13.91
CA LYS A 96 -12.46 2.33 15.32
C LYS A 96 -11.67 1.06 15.67
N ASN A 97 -11.70 0.07 14.77
CA ASN A 97 -11.02 -1.22 14.93
C ASN A 97 -9.90 -1.35 13.90
N SER A 98 -9.00 -0.37 13.86
CA SER A 98 -7.82 -0.44 13.01
C SER A 98 -6.83 -1.45 13.60
N ALA A 99 -6.67 -2.61 12.96
CA ALA A 99 -5.76 -3.67 13.36
C ALA A 99 -4.95 -4.18 12.17
N TRP A 100 -3.76 -4.73 12.46
CA TRP A 100 -2.98 -5.50 11.49
C TRP A 100 -3.73 -6.78 11.15
N GLN A 101 -3.83 -7.07 9.85
CA GLN A 101 -4.50 -8.26 9.32
C GLN A 101 -3.62 -8.88 8.23
N PRO A 102 -3.58 -10.22 8.12
CA PRO A 102 -2.86 -10.88 7.04
C PRO A 102 -3.33 -10.39 5.67
N ILE A 103 -2.37 -10.23 4.76
CA ILE A 103 -2.68 -9.98 3.35
C ILE A 103 -3.16 -11.30 2.75
N VAL A 104 -4.40 -11.31 2.29
CA VAL A 104 -5.02 -12.45 1.62
C VAL A 104 -5.31 -12.06 0.19
N ASP A 105 -4.91 -12.88 -0.77
CA ASP A 105 -5.27 -12.65 -2.17
C ASP A 105 -6.64 -13.24 -2.48
N ASN A 106 -7.65 -12.36 -2.40
CA ASN A 106 -9.03 -12.65 -2.78
C ASN A 106 -9.63 -11.42 -3.45
N GLY A 107 -10.82 -11.54 -4.05
CA GLY A 107 -11.41 -10.47 -4.86
C GLY A 107 -11.46 -9.09 -4.19
N TYR A 108 -11.79 -9.00 -2.90
CA TYR A 108 -11.83 -7.72 -2.18
C TYR A 108 -10.43 -7.17 -1.83
N ASN A 109 -9.51 -8.05 -1.47
CA ASN A 109 -8.16 -7.68 -1.02
C ASN A 109 -7.13 -7.65 -2.15
N ARG A 110 -7.47 -8.04 -3.38
CA ARG A 110 -6.56 -8.10 -4.53
C ARG A 110 -5.74 -6.83 -4.73
N PRO A 111 -6.28 -5.60 -4.59
CA PRO A 111 -5.46 -4.39 -4.72
C PRO A 111 -4.34 -4.30 -3.67
N ARG A 112 -4.61 -4.74 -2.43
CA ARG A 112 -3.62 -4.76 -1.35
C ARG A 112 -2.59 -5.86 -1.54
N ALA A 113 -3.02 -7.02 -2.03
CA ALA A 113 -2.12 -8.10 -2.43
C ALA A 113 -1.19 -7.66 -3.57
N ALA A 114 -1.73 -6.99 -4.60
CA ALA A 114 -0.94 -6.43 -5.69
C ALA A 114 0.09 -5.42 -5.18
N LEU A 115 -0.35 -4.43 -4.39
CA LEU A 115 0.55 -3.42 -3.82
C LEU A 115 1.66 -4.03 -2.97
N ALA A 116 1.35 -5.06 -2.18
CA ALA A 116 2.36 -5.75 -1.41
C ALA A 116 3.33 -6.54 -2.29
N TRP A 117 2.82 -7.43 -3.15
CA TRP A 117 3.63 -8.45 -3.80
C TRP A 117 4.24 -8.01 -5.12
N GLU A 118 3.60 -7.10 -5.84
CA GLU A 118 3.99 -6.67 -7.19
C GLU A 118 4.62 -5.27 -7.21
N TYR A 119 4.43 -4.47 -6.16
CA TYR A 119 4.98 -3.11 -6.09
C TYR A 119 5.95 -2.95 -4.92
N PHE A 120 5.47 -2.93 -3.67
CA PHE A 120 6.27 -2.42 -2.56
C PHE A 120 7.22 -3.43 -1.91
N CYS A 121 6.77 -4.66 -1.65
CA CYS A 121 7.55 -5.62 -0.88
C CYS A 121 8.46 -6.46 -1.78
N ASP A 122 9.66 -6.75 -1.30
CA ASP A 122 10.57 -7.77 -1.82
C ASP A 122 10.65 -8.95 -0.86
N GLY A 123 9.68 -9.86 -1.00
CA GLY A 123 9.39 -10.83 0.06
C GLY A 123 9.12 -10.10 1.38
N PRO A 124 9.89 -10.36 2.46
CA PRO A 124 9.71 -9.66 3.73
C PRO A 124 10.33 -8.26 3.77
N ALA A 125 11.11 -7.85 2.77
CA ALA A 125 11.78 -6.56 2.77
C ALA A 125 10.86 -5.43 2.27
N ALA A 126 10.79 -4.33 3.03
CA ALA A 126 10.15 -3.10 2.59
C ALA A 126 11.09 -2.24 1.73
N PRO A 127 10.58 -1.27 0.94
CA PRO A 127 11.42 -0.28 0.30
C PRO A 127 12.24 0.48 1.34
N ARG A 128 13.53 0.70 1.08
CA ARG A 128 14.45 1.45 1.95
C ARG A 128 13.96 2.84 2.38
N ASP A 129 13.27 3.55 1.50
CA ASP A 129 12.82 4.92 1.71
C ASP A 129 11.65 5.26 0.76
N ARG A 130 11.11 6.47 0.91
CA ARG A 130 10.03 7.00 0.07
C ARG A 130 10.40 7.01 -1.42
N GLU A 131 11.61 7.41 -1.78
CA GLU A 131 12.01 7.51 -3.18
C GLU A 131 12.01 6.12 -3.85
N HIS A 132 12.52 5.12 -3.12
CA HIS A 132 12.48 3.74 -3.55
C HIS A 132 11.04 3.22 -3.70
N ALA A 133 10.16 3.49 -2.72
CA ALA A 133 8.75 3.12 -2.81
C ALA A 133 8.07 3.73 -4.05
N LEU A 134 8.36 5.00 -4.37
CA LEU A 134 7.82 5.67 -5.55
C LEU A 134 8.38 5.11 -6.86
N ARG A 135 9.66 4.72 -6.92
CA ARG A 135 10.21 4.05 -8.11
C ARG A 135 9.50 2.72 -8.37
N LEU A 136 9.30 1.92 -7.32
CA LEU A 136 8.58 0.66 -7.40
C LEU A 136 7.11 0.86 -7.80
N LEU A 137 6.43 1.87 -7.26
CA LEU A 137 5.05 2.18 -7.63
C LEU A 137 4.89 2.55 -9.12
N ARG A 138 5.89 3.21 -9.71
CA ARG A 138 5.92 3.57 -11.14
C ARG A 138 6.27 2.40 -12.05
N GLN A 139 6.92 1.37 -11.52
CA GLN A 139 7.42 0.22 -12.26
C GLN A 139 6.96 -1.05 -11.56
N LYS A 140 5.78 -1.54 -11.96
CA LYS A 140 5.29 -2.85 -11.53
C LYS A 140 6.40 -3.89 -11.69
N ARG A 141 6.70 -4.63 -10.63
CA ARG A 141 7.72 -5.67 -10.69
C ARG A 141 7.25 -6.79 -11.62
N ASP A 142 8.13 -7.17 -12.54
CA ASP A 142 8.00 -8.40 -13.28
C ASP A 142 8.42 -9.55 -12.35
N LEU A 143 7.46 -10.26 -11.77
CA LEU A 143 7.74 -11.35 -10.85
C LEU A 143 8.43 -12.54 -11.53
N ASP A 144 8.41 -12.60 -12.86
CA ASP A 144 9.13 -13.59 -13.67
C ASP A 144 10.60 -13.19 -13.91
N LYS A 145 10.99 -11.97 -13.52
CA LYS A 145 12.38 -11.48 -13.57
C LYS A 145 12.84 -11.02 -12.18
N PRO A 146 13.49 -11.89 -11.38
CA PRO A 146 14.12 -11.43 -10.16
C PRO A 146 15.14 -10.33 -10.50
N PHE A 147 15.18 -9.27 -9.68
CA PHE A 147 16.09 -8.13 -9.88
C PHE A 147 17.53 -8.60 -10.16
N GLY A 148 18.01 -8.28 -11.37
CA GLY A 148 19.42 -8.19 -11.77
C GLY A 148 20.41 -9.19 -11.17
N VAL A 149 20.60 -10.33 -11.85
CA VAL A 149 21.97 -10.73 -12.20
C VAL A 149 22.35 -9.83 -13.38
N HIS A 150 22.94 -8.67 -13.09
CA HIS A 150 23.72 -7.99 -14.12
C HIS A 150 25.00 -8.81 -14.32
N GLN A 151 25.26 -9.22 -15.57
CA GLN A 151 26.55 -9.75 -16.00
C GLN A 151 27.68 -8.81 -15.64
#